data_AF-A0A1G1HKK8-F1
#
_entry.id   AF-A0A1G1HKK8-F1
#
_cell.length_a   1.000
_cell.length_b   1.000
_cell.length_c   1.000
_cell.angle_alpha   90.00
_cell.angle_beta   90.00
_cell.angle_gamma   90.00
#
_symmetry.space_group_name_H-M   'P 1'
#
loop_
_entity.id
_entity.type
_entity.pdbx_description
1 polymer ?
#
loop_
_entity_poly.entity_id
_entity_poly.type
_entity_poly.pdbx_seq_one_letter_code
_entity_poly.pdbx_strand_id
1 'polypeptide(L)'
;MHTAVKKVRHPYIAVNKRIRGGEPVVSDTGIRVLDIAVRYEVMGMSPEDIIVALPHLNLSQVHDALSYYYEHKNEIDKKWKEAIKKTEALKKTHPSILEKKVGRIKDIY
;
A
#
# COMPACT_ATOMS: atom_id res chain seq x y z
N MET A 1 18.85 6.88 -26.16
CA MET A 1 19.03 5.41 -26.09
C MET A 1 17.88 4.85 -25.28
N HIS A 2 16.92 4.15 -25.90
CA HIS A 2 15.85 3.47 -25.16
C HIS A 2 16.35 2.07 -24.81
N THR A 3 16.95 1.91 -23.63
CA THR A 3 17.28 0.59 -23.11
C THR A 3 15.97 -0.11 -22.79
N ALA A 4 15.66 -1.19 -23.50
CA ALA A 4 14.55 -2.07 -23.13
C ALA A 4 14.88 -2.68 -21.76
N VAL A 5 14.32 -2.12 -20.69
CA VAL A 5 14.52 -2.61 -19.33
C VAL A 5 13.96 -4.03 -19.28
N LYS A 6 14.83 -5.00 -18.99
CA LYS A 6 14.45 -6.40 -18.86
C LYS A 6 13.50 -6.51 -17.68
N LYS A 7 12.25 -6.90 -17.94
CA LYS A 7 11.20 -7.00 -16.90
C LYS A 7 11.65 -7.95 -15.79
N VAL A 8 11.77 -7.45 -14.57
CA VAL A 8 12.18 -8.25 -13.42
C VAL A 8 11.01 -9.17 -13.04
N ARG A 9 11.34 -10.39 -12.61
CA ARG A 9 10.34 -11.32 -12.08
C ARG A 9 10.25 -11.11 -10.58
N HIS A 10 9.02 -10.97 -10.08
CA HIS A 10 8.72 -10.80 -8.66
C HIS A 10 8.04 -12.06 -8.12
N PRO A 11 8.82 -13.05 -7.63
CA PRO A 11 8.27 -14.34 -7.21
C PRO A 11 7.33 -14.24 -6.01
N TYR A 12 7.42 -13.16 -5.22
CA TYR A 12 6.59 -13.00 -4.03
C TYR A 12 5.34 -12.14 -4.28
N ILE A 13 5.18 -11.55 -5.48
CA ILE A 13 4.08 -10.63 -5.77
C ILE A 13 3.00 -11.32 -6.60
N ALA A 14 1.78 -11.32 -6.06
CA ALA A 14 0.60 -11.86 -6.71
C ALA A 14 -0.38 -10.73 -7.05
N VAL A 15 -1.00 -10.83 -8.23
CA VAL A 15 -2.09 -9.94 -8.65
C VAL A 15 -3.30 -10.81 -8.96
N ASN A 16 -4.35 -10.69 -8.16
CA ASN A 16 -5.57 -11.47 -8.33
C ASN A 16 -6.79 -10.56 -8.19
N LYS A 17 -7.64 -10.48 -9.23
CA LYS A 17 -8.85 -9.63 -9.22
C LYS A 17 -9.82 -9.94 -8.08
N ARG A 18 -9.81 -11.18 -7.56
CA ARG A 18 -10.64 -11.60 -6.42
C ARG A 18 -10.09 -11.12 -5.07
N ILE A 19 -8.81 -10.72 -5.01
CA ILE A 19 -8.12 -10.29 -3.79
C ILE A 19 -7.86 -8.79 -3.89
N ARG A 20 -8.41 -8.01 -2.94
CA ARG A 20 -8.22 -6.54 -2.87
C ARG A 20 -8.44 -5.83 -4.22
N GLY A 21 -9.43 -6.29 -4.99
CA GLY A 21 -9.78 -5.68 -6.28
C GLY A 21 -8.70 -5.78 -7.37
N GLY A 22 -7.74 -6.71 -7.25
CA GLY A 22 -6.63 -6.85 -8.19
C GLY A 22 -5.46 -5.90 -7.92
N GLU A 23 -5.36 -5.34 -6.71
CA GLU A 23 -4.12 -4.68 -6.28
C GLU A 23 -2.99 -5.71 -6.10
N PRO A 24 -1.72 -5.32 -6.37
CA PRO A 24 -0.58 -6.19 -6.12
C PRO A 24 -0.40 -6.43 -4.62
N VAL A 25 -0.33 -7.69 -4.24
CA VAL A 25 -0.17 -8.16 -2.86
C VAL A 25 1.02 -9.09 -2.75
N VAL A 26 1.62 -9.13 -1.57
CA VAL A 26 2.56 -10.20 -1.21
C VAL A 26 1.78 -11.50 -1.09
N SER A 27 2.29 -12.52 -1.75
CA SER A 27 1.73 -13.88 -1.76
C SER A 27 1.61 -14.41 -0.34
N ASP A 28 0.56 -15.20 -0.08
CA ASP A 28 0.27 -15.84 1.21
C ASP A 28 -0.15 -14.91 2.36
N THR A 29 0.15 -13.60 2.31
CA THR A 29 -0.22 -12.65 3.39
C THR A 29 -1.39 -11.74 3.03
N GLY A 30 -1.59 -11.46 1.73
CA GLY A 30 -2.56 -10.48 1.26
C GLY A 30 -2.20 -9.02 1.58
N ILE A 31 -1.00 -8.77 2.14
CA ILE A 31 -0.49 -7.42 2.41
C ILE A 31 -0.20 -6.73 1.07
N ARG A 32 -0.64 -5.49 0.90
CA ARG A 32 -0.46 -4.76 -0.37
C ARG A 32 0.97 -4.29 -0.51
N VAL A 33 1.48 -4.29 -1.74
CA VAL A 33 2.78 -3.68 -2.07
C VAL A 33 2.81 -2.20 -1.64
N LEU A 34 1.71 -1.49 -1.85
CA LEU A 34 1.55 -0.09 -1.42
C LEU A 34 1.68 0.11 0.10
N ASP A 35 1.25 -0.87 0.90
CA ASP A 35 1.32 -0.80 2.36
C ASP A 35 2.77 -0.88 2.87
N ILE A 36 3.60 -1.67 2.19
CA ILE A 36 5.05 -1.79 2.41
C ILE A 36 5.75 -0.51 1.93
N ALA A 37 5.41 -0.03 0.73
CA ALA A 37 6.00 1.18 0.15
C ALA A 37 5.76 2.43 1.02
N VAL A 38 4.56 2.58 1.58
CA VAL A 38 4.24 3.70 2.49
C VAL A 38 5.06 3.63 3.78
N ARG A 39 5.20 2.44 4.38
CA ARG A 39 6.05 2.28 5.57
C ARG A 39 7.50 2.64 5.29
N TYR A 40 8.01 2.21 4.14
CA TYR A 40 9.39 2.49 3.75
C TYR A 40 9.61 3.98 3.42
N GLU A 41 8.83 4.55 2.50
CA GLU A 41 9.11 5.90 1.98
C GLU A 41 8.50 7.03 2.80
N VAL A 42 7.33 6.83 3.39
CA VAL A 42 6.60 7.89 4.11
C VAL A 42 6.88 7.83 5.60
N MET A 43 6.92 6.61 6.18
CA MET A 43 7.20 6.44 7.60
C MET A 43 8.70 6.30 7.90
N GLY A 44 9.55 6.16 6.88
CA GLY A 44 10.99 6.04 7.04
C GLY A 44 11.44 4.74 7.72
N MET A 45 10.59 3.71 7.72
CA MET A 45 10.92 2.42 8.33
C MET A 45 11.95 1.68 7.48
N SER A 46 12.95 1.08 8.13
CA SER A 46 13.87 0.17 7.45
C SER A 46 13.14 -1.14 7.07
N PRO A 47 13.67 -1.92 6.10
CA PRO A 47 13.13 -3.24 5.79
C PRO A 47 13.08 -4.16 7.01
N GLU A 48 14.06 -4.05 7.93
CA GLU A 48 14.07 -4.77 9.20
C GLU A 48 12.93 -4.32 10.13
N ASP A 49 12.66 -3.02 10.25
CA ASP A 49 11.54 -2.52 11.05
C ASP A 49 10.19 -2.98 10.48
N ILE A 50 10.10 -3.07 9.14
CA ILE A 50 8.87 -3.51 8.46
C ILE A 50 8.55 -4.96 8.80
N ILE A 51 9.53 -5.87 8.83
CA ILE A 51 9.29 -7.27 9.22
C ILE A 51 8.96 -7.42 10.71
N VAL A 52 9.49 -6.54 11.57
CA VAL A 52 9.11 -6.48 12.98
C VAL A 52 7.64 -6.05 13.13
N ALA A 53 7.20 -5.06 12.36
CA ALA A 53 5.82 -4.60 12.36
C ALA A 53 4.84 -5.57 11.65
N LEU A 54 5.34 -6.35 10.69
CA LEU A 54 4.58 -7.30 9.89
C LEU A 54 5.24 -8.69 9.96
N PRO A 55 5.07 -9.42 11.09
CA PRO A 55 5.80 -10.66 11.36
C PRO A 55 5.46 -11.81 10.40
N HIS A 56 4.40 -11.68 9.61
CA HIS A 56 4.04 -12.61 8.55
C HIS A 56 4.84 -12.40 7.25
N LEU A 57 5.64 -11.33 7.18
CA LEU A 57 6.55 -11.07 6.06
C LEU A 57 7.97 -11.46 6.44
N ASN A 58 8.71 -11.93 5.43
CA ASN A 58 10.15 -12.04 5.51
C ASN A 58 10.84 -10.92 4.71
N LEU A 59 12.14 -10.75 4.96
CA LEU A 59 12.93 -9.67 4.37
C LEU A 59 12.97 -9.75 2.83
N SER A 60 13.01 -10.96 2.26
CA SER A 60 12.98 -11.16 0.80
C SER A 60 11.68 -10.68 0.17
N GLN A 61 10.54 -10.94 0.81
CA GLN A 61 9.24 -10.45 0.36
C GLN A 61 9.15 -8.92 0.42
N VAL A 62 9.71 -8.30 1.45
CA VAL A 62 9.76 -6.83 1.58
C VAL A 62 10.58 -6.23 0.44
N HIS A 63 11.78 -6.73 0.17
CA HIS A 63 12.60 -6.22 -0.93
C HIS A 63 11.99 -6.46 -2.30
N ASP A 64 11.36 -7.63 -2.54
CA ASP A 64 10.67 -7.90 -3.81
C ASP A 64 9.46 -6.97 -4.00
N ALA A 65 8.71 -6.69 -2.93
CA ALA A 65 7.61 -5.71 -2.96
C ALA A 65 8.11 -4.29 -3.25
N LEU A 66 9.22 -3.86 -2.63
CA LEU A 66 9.82 -2.56 -2.91
C LEU A 66 10.33 -2.48 -4.36
N SER A 67 10.97 -3.53 -4.88
CA SER A 67 11.37 -3.60 -6.29
C SER A 67 10.17 -3.44 -7.22
N TYR A 68 9.10 -4.21 -6.99
CA TYR A 68 7.86 -4.12 -7.77
C TYR A 68 7.26 -2.70 -7.68
N TYR A 69 7.25 -2.11 -6.49
CA TYR A 69 6.76 -0.76 -6.27
C TYR A 69 7.52 0.25 -7.11
N TYR A 70 8.86 0.23 -7.12
CA TYR A 70 9.64 1.20 -7.91
C TYR A 70 9.44 1.04 -9.42
N GLU A 71 9.23 -0.18 -9.91
CA GLU A 71 8.88 -0.42 -11.32
C GLU A 71 7.49 0.11 -11.69
N HIS A 72 6.55 0.17 -10.74
CA HIS A 72 5.17 0.60 -10.96
C HIS A 72 4.78 1.86 -10.17
N LYS A 73 5.77 2.64 -9.72
CA LYS A 73 5.60 3.71 -8.72
C LYS A 73 4.56 4.73 -9.18
N ASN A 74 4.66 5.16 -10.44
CA ASN A 74 3.73 6.13 -11.02
C ASN A 74 2.28 5.64 -11.01
N GLU A 75 2.03 4.38 -11.35
CA GLU A 75 0.67 3.82 -11.37
C GLU A 75 0.12 3.62 -9.96
N ILE A 76 0.94 3.09 -9.05
CA ILE A 76 0.55 2.83 -7.66
C ILE A 76 0.28 4.14 -6.93
N ASP A 77 1.16 5.12 -7.04
CA ASP A 77 1.02 6.44 -6.40
C ASP A 77 -0.18 7.21 -6.94
N LYS A 78 -0.44 7.12 -8.24
CA LYS A 78 -1.65 7.69 -8.85
C LYS A 78 -2.91 7.06 -8.25
N LYS A 79 -3.00 5.73 -8.19
CA LYS A 79 -4.14 5.02 -7.60
C LYS A 79 -4.35 5.40 -6.13
N TRP A 80 -3.26 5.53 -5.37
CA TRP A 80 -3.30 5.96 -3.98
C TRP A 80 -3.89 7.37 -3.83
N LYS A 81 -3.40 8.33 -4.61
CA LYS A 81 -3.91 9.71 -4.63
C LYS A 81 -5.39 9.77 -5.02
N GLU A 82 -5.78 8.99 -6.03
CA GLU A 82 -7.19 8.89 -6.43
C GLU A 82 -8.07 8.29 -5.33
N ALA A 83 -7.59 7.27 -4.61
CA ALA A 83 -8.30 6.66 -3.49
C ALA A 83 -8.49 7.63 -2.32
N ILE A 84 -7.46 8.44 -1.99
CA ILE A 84 -7.55 9.49 -0.98
C ILE A 84 -8.60 10.51 -1.39
N LYS A 85 -8.53 11.05 -2.61
CA LYS A 85 -9.47 12.05 -3.11
C LYS A 85 -10.92 11.56 -3.10
N LYS A 86 -11.15 10.30 -3.49
CA LYS A 86 -12.48 9.66 -3.42
C LYS A 86 -12.98 9.58 -1.98
N THR A 87 -12.11 9.18 -1.06
CA THR A 87 -12.43 9.09 0.37
C THR A 87 -12.79 10.46 0.96
N GLU A 88 -12.04 11.50 0.61
CA GLU A 88 -12.31 12.87 1.04
C GLU A 88 -13.65 13.41 0.50
N ALA A 89 -13.95 13.17 -0.77
CA ALA A 89 -15.23 13.54 -1.36
C ALA A 89 -16.40 12.83 -0.65
N LEU A 90 -16.25 11.53 -0.37
CA LEU A 90 -17.27 10.75 0.31
C LEU A 90 -17.53 11.24 1.74
N LYS A 91 -16.47 11.58 2.49
CA LYS A 91 -16.59 12.16 3.84
C LYS A 91 -17.38 13.48 3.84
N LYS A 92 -17.29 14.28 2.77
CA LYS A 92 -18.06 15.52 2.62
C LYS A 92 -19.55 15.25 2.36
N THR A 93 -19.87 14.22 1.57
CA THR A 93 -21.25 13.89 1.19
C THR A 93 -21.99 13.08 2.26
N HIS A 94 -21.29 12.23 3.00
CA HIS A 94 -21.87 11.35 4.01
C HIS A 94 -21.07 11.46 5.33
N PRO A 95 -21.47 12.36 6.25
CA PRO A 95 -20.80 12.45 7.56
C PRO A 95 -21.00 11.16 8.35
N SER A 96 -19.95 10.71 9.05
CA SER A 96 -19.93 9.42 9.73
C SER A 96 -21.03 9.33 10.79
N ILE A 97 -21.68 8.17 10.89
CA ILE A 97 -22.70 7.90 11.92
C ILE A 97 -22.11 8.10 13.33
N LEU A 98 -20.81 7.82 13.48
CA LEU A 98 -20.06 8.05 14.72
C LEU A 98 -19.92 9.54 15.04
N GLU A 99 -19.60 10.37 14.04
CA GLU A 99 -19.53 11.84 14.20
C GLU A 99 -20.89 12.43 14.61
N LYS A 100 -22.00 11.87 14.10
CA LYS A 100 -23.36 12.30 14.48
C LYS A 100 -23.73 11.92 15.91
N LYS A 101 -23.27 10.76 16.41
CA LYS A 101 -23.69 10.23 17.72
C LYS A 101 -22.78 10.62 18.89
N VAL A 102 -21.48 10.74 18.66
CA VAL A 102 -20.48 10.93 19.73
C VAL A 102 -19.74 12.26 19.59
N GLY A 103 -20.05 13.05 18.56
CA GLY A 103 -19.27 14.23 18.18
C GLY A 103 -17.96 13.84 17.52
N ARG A 104 -17.28 14.81 16.89
CA ARG A 104 -15.94 14.58 16.32
C ARG A 104 -14.94 14.50 17.47
N ILE A 105 -14.45 13.30 17.77
CA ILE A 105 -13.34 13.11 18.72
C ILE A 105 -12.10 13.76 18.09
N LYS A 106 -11.83 15.02 18.47
CA LYS A 106 -10.52 15.66 18.35
C LYS A 106 -9.75 15.30 19.62
N ASP A 107 -8.46 15.02 19.47
CA ASP A 107 -7.51 14.63 20.50
C ASP A 107 -7.60 13.18 21.01
N ILE A 108 -6.88 12.32 20.31
CA ILE A 108 -6.02 11.33 20.96
C ILE A 108 -4.64 11.56 20.32
N TYR A 109 -3.91 12.53 20.89
CA TYR A 109 -2.45 12.76 20.93
C TYR A 109 -2.17 14.24 21.14
#